data_AF-A0A2X1QWJ5-F1
#
_entry.id   AF-A0A2X1QWJ5-F1
#
_cell.length_a   1.000
_cell.length_b   1.000
_cell.length_c   1.000
_cell.angle_alpha   90.00
_cell.angle_beta   90.00
_cell.angle_gamma   90.00
#
_symmetry.space_group_name_H-M   'P 1'
#
loop_
_entity.id
_entity.type
_entity.pdbx_description
1 polymer ?
#
loop_
_entity_poly.entity_id
_entity_poly.type
_entity_poly.pdbx_seq_one_letter_code
_entity_poly.pdbx_strand_id
1 'polypeptide(L)' 'MVNLFNPQKILIGSPFNLAAEILFPAISSCIRQQSLPAYSRHITVESTQFSNRGTMAGAALVKDALYNGSLLIRLLQG' A
#
# COMPACT_ATOMS: atom_id res chain seq x y z
N MET A 1 -4.17 9.54 -9.42
CA MET A 1 -4.09 9.19 -7.98
C MET A 1 -2.97 9.93 -7.26
N VAL A 2 -1.73 9.97 -7.77
CA VAL A 2 -0.61 10.69 -7.12
C VAL A 2 -0.95 12.14 -6.75
N ASN A 3 -1.53 12.90 -7.69
CA ASN A 3 -1.94 14.29 -7.44
C ASN A 3 -3.03 14.47 -6.37
N LEU A 4 -3.83 13.43 -6.12
CA LEU A 4 -4.95 13.51 -5.18
C LEU A 4 -4.53 13.14 -3.76
N PHE A 5 -3.64 12.16 -3.62
CA PHE A 5 -3.29 11.57 -2.33
C PHE A 5 -1.90 11.94 -1.82
N ASN A 6 -1.01 12.47 -2.68
CA ASN A 6 0.39 12.74 -2.35
C ASN A 6 1.06 11.60 -1.54
N PRO A 7 1.02 10.35 -2.06
CA PRO A 7 1.48 9.20 -1.30
C PRO A 7 3.00 9.21 -1.12
N GLN A 8 3.50 8.59 -0.05
CA GLN A 8 4.94 8.36 0.12
C GLN A 8 5.42 7.10 -0.63
N LYS A 9 4.54 6.11 -0.79
CA LYS A 9 4.86 4.80 -1.39
C LYS A 9 3.67 4.29 -2.20
N ILE A 10 3.98 3.61 -3.31
CA ILE A 10 3.01 2.88 -4.13
C ILE A 10 3.40 1.41 -4.11
N LEU A 11 2.49 0.57 -3.62
CA LEU A 11 2.67 -0.88 -3.60
C LEU A 11 1.91 -1.53 -4.76
N ILE A 12 2.60 -2.34 -5.55
CA ILE A 12 2.03 -3.11 -6.66
C ILE A 12 1.83 -4.56 -6.21
N GLY A 13 0.59 -5.01 -6.14
CA GLY A 13 0.24 -6.40 -5.82
C GLY A 13 -0.24 -7.15 -7.06
N SER A 14 0.68 -7.59 -7.92
CA SER A 14 0.36 -8.22 -9.21
C SER A 14 1.36 -9.32 -9.56
N PRO A 15 0.95 -10.38 -10.29
CA PRO A 15 1.88 -11.32 -10.92
C PRO A 15 2.93 -10.64 -11.81
N PHE A 16 2.65 -9.43 -12.33
CA PHE A 16 3.61 -8.66 -13.14
C PHE A 16 4.81 -8.14 -12.36
N ASN A 17 4.84 -8.28 -11.03
CA ASN A 17 6.04 -8.00 -10.24
C ASN A 17 7.24 -8.88 -10.65
N LEU A 18 7.01 -10.00 -11.36
CA LEU A 18 8.08 -10.79 -11.99
C LEU A 18 8.90 -10.00 -13.01
N ALA A 19 8.32 -8.93 -13.58
CA ALA A 19 8.99 -8.02 -14.52
C ALA A 19 9.23 -6.63 -13.88
N ALA A 20 9.38 -6.55 -12.56
CA ALA A 20 9.53 -5.28 -11.83
C ALA A 20 10.67 -4.39 -12.37
N GLU A 21 11.80 -4.98 -12.75
CA GLU A 21 12.96 -4.28 -13.34
C GLU A 21 12.63 -3.50 -14.62
N ILE A 22 11.57 -3.86 -15.33
CA ILE A 22 11.10 -3.15 -16.53
C ILE A 22 9.85 -2.31 -16.19
N LEU A 23 8.90 -2.91 -15.46
CA LEU A 23 7.60 -2.32 -15.18
C LEU A 23 7.71 -1.10 -14.25
N PHE A 24 8.49 -1.17 -13.17
CA PHE A 24 8.52 -0.12 -12.17
C PHE A 24 9.23 1.16 -12.67
N PRO A 25 10.31 1.08 -13.46
CA PRO A 25 10.86 2.26 -14.12
C PRO A 25 9.86 2.93 -15.08
N ALA A 26 9.08 2.15 -15.83
CA ALA A 26 8.06 2.69 -16.73
C ALA A 26 6.96 3.42 -15.95
N ILE A 27 6.42 2.79 -14.89
CA ILE A 27 5.44 3.43 -14.00
C ILE A 27 6.00 4.71 -13.39
N SER A 28 7.23 4.67 -12.87
CA SER A 28 7.89 5.81 -12.23
C SER A 28 8.08 6.98 -13.20
N SER A 29 8.42 6.69 -14.46
CA SER A 29 8.53 7.71 -15.51
C SER A 29 7.19 8.36 -15.81
N CYS A 30 6.11 7.59 -15.93
CA CYS A 30 4.77 8.14 -16.11
C CYS A 30 4.34 9.02 -14.92
N ILE A 31 4.61 8.59 -13.68
CA ILE A 31 4.32 9.38 -12.48
C ILE A 31 5.05 10.72 -12.53
N ARG A 32 6.36 10.72 -12.81
CA ARG A 32 7.15 11.97 -12.91
C ARG A 32 6.64 12.93 -14.00
N GLN A 33 6.16 12.40 -15.12
CA GLN A 33 5.66 13.21 -16.24
C GLN A 33 4.25 13.77 -16.01
N GLN A 34 3.41 13.05 -15.25
CA GLN A 34 1.96 13.31 -15.19
C GLN A 34 1.49 13.80 -13.81
N SER A 35 2.40 14.04 -12.86
CA SER A 35 2.08 14.53 -11.52
C SER A 35 2.90 15.75 -11.13
N LEU A 36 2.41 16.51 -10.15
CA LEU A 36 3.12 17.65 -9.60
C LEU A 36 4.51 17.20 -9.11
N PRO A 37 5.61 17.90 -9.51
CA PRO A 37 6.96 17.49 -9.15
C PRO A 37 7.19 17.36 -7.63
N ALA A 38 6.52 18.19 -6.83
CA ALA A 38 6.58 18.12 -5.37
C ALA A 38 6.05 16.79 -4.82
N TYR A 39 5.05 16.20 -5.49
CA TYR A 39 4.41 14.95 -5.06
C TYR A 39 5.13 13.72 -5.60
N SER A 40 5.87 13.81 -6.70
CA SER A 40 6.58 12.66 -7.29
C SER A 40 8.06 12.53 -6.92
N ARG A 41 8.66 13.56 -6.32
CA ARG A 41 10.12 13.63 -6.09
C ARG A 41 10.70 12.46 -5.29
N HIS A 42 9.95 11.96 -4.30
CA HIS A 42 10.42 10.93 -3.36
C HIS A 42 9.49 9.71 -3.28
N ILE A 43 8.59 9.54 -4.26
CA ILE A 43 7.72 8.36 -4.30
C ILE A 43 8.53 7.13 -4.67
N THR A 44 8.36 6.05 -3.90
CA THR A 44 8.85 4.72 -4.27
C THR A 44 7.73 3.86 -4.84
N VAL A 45 8.06 3.07 -5.87
CA VAL A 45 7.17 2.05 -6.45
C VAL A 45 7.78 0.69 -6.15
N GLU A 46 7.07 -0.14 -5.39
CA GLU A 46 7.59 -1.39 -4.84
C GLU A 46 6.56 -2.51 -4.94
N SER A 47 7.02 -3.77 -4.93
CA SER A 47 6.14 -4.93 -4.84
C SER A 47 5.52 -5.04 -3.45
N THR A 48 4.26 -5.51 -3.36
CA THR A 48 3.69 -5.89 -2.07
C THR A 48 4.47 -7.05 -1.45
N GLN A 49 4.77 -6.98 -0.15
CA GLN A 49 5.43 -8.07 0.57
C GLN A 49 4.52 -9.29 0.75
N PHE A 50 3.22 -9.05 0.94
CA PHE A 50 2.23 -10.09 1.09
C PHE A 50 1.53 -10.33 -0.24
N SER A 51 1.45 -11.59 -0.64
CA SER A 51 0.46 -11.99 -1.64
C SER A 51 -0.91 -11.97 -0.94
N ASN A 52 -1.94 -11.47 -1.61
CA ASN A 52 -3.31 -11.40 -1.07
C ASN A 52 -3.98 -12.80 -1.00
N ARG A 53 -3.22 -13.83 -0.63
CA ARG A 53 -3.70 -15.19 -0.42
C ARG A 53 -3.87 -15.42 1.08
N GLY A 54 -5.00 -16.02 1.48
CA GLY A 54 -5.31 -16.32 2.87
C GLY A 54 -6.09 -15.22 3.58
N THR A 55 -6.08 -15.24 4.92
CA THR A 55 -6.96 -14.44 5.78
C THR A 55 -6.27 -13.23 6.42
N MET A 56 -5.09 -12.85 5.93
CA MET A 56 -4.28 -11.79 6.55
C MET A 56 -4.98 -10.43 6.60
N ALA A 57 -5.81 -10.11 5.61
CA ALA A 57 -6.63 -8.90 5.64
C ALA A 57 -7.59 -8.89 6.85
N GLY A 58 -8.21 -10.03 7.17
CA GLY A 58 -9.04 -10.18 8.36
C GLY A 58 -8.23 -10.07 9.65
N ALA A 59 -7.04 -10.68 9.70
CA ALA A 59 -6.14 -10.53 10.84
C ALA A 59 -5.71 -9.07 11.07
N ALA A 60 -5.52 -8.29 9.99
CA ALA A 60 -5.22 -6.87 10.08
C ALA A 60 -6.39 -6.08 10.70
N LEU A 61 -7.64 -6.40 10.34
CA LEU A 61 -8.82 -5.77 10.96
C LEU A 61 -8.93 -6.09 12.45
N VAL A 62 -8.69 -7.33 12.86
CA VAL A 62 -8.68 -7.71 14.28
C VAL A 62 -7.60 -6.92 15.02
N LYS A 63 -6.39 -6.81 14.44
CA LYS A 63 -5.29 -6.05 15.04
C LYS A 63 -5.60 -4.57 15.16
N ASP A 64 -6.21 -3.97 14.14
CA ASP A 64 -6.67 -2.58 14.19
C ASP A 64 -7.69 -2.36 15.30
N ALA A 65 -8.69 -3.24 15.40
CA ALA A 65 -9.72 -3.18 16.43
C ALA A 65 -9.17 -3.34 17.85
N LEU A 66 -8.09 -4.12 18.02
CA LEU A 66 -7.35 -4.20 19.28
C LEU A 66 -6.64 -2.88 19.58
N TYR A 67 -5.89 -2.32 18.62
CA TYR A 67 -5.12 -1.09 18.84
C TYR A 67 -5.97 0.15 19.01
N ASN A 68 -7.10 0.25 18.30
CA ASN A 68 -8.05 1.34 18.46
C ASN A 68 -8.95 1.16 19.70
N GLY A 69 -8.82 0.05 20.44
CA GLY A 69 -9.49 -0.23 21.69
C GLY A 69 -10.93 -0.73 21.57
N SER A 70 -11.55 -0.68 20.38
CA SER A 70 -12.95 -1.08 20.20
C SER A 70 -13.19 -2.57 20.51
N LEU A 71 -12.25 -3.44 20.17
CA LEU A 71 -12.33 -4.86 20.47
C LEU A 71 -11.96 -5.13 21.94
N LEU A 72 -11.00 -4.42 22.51
CA LEU A 72 -10.60 -4.58 23.91
C LEU A 72 -11.77 -4.31 24.87
N ILE A 73 -12.54 -3.24 24.62
CA ILE A 73 -13.73 -2.92 25.42
C ILE A 73 -14.74 -4.06 25.39
N ARG A 74 -15.02 -4.62 24.20
CA ARG A 74 -15.94 -5.76 24.06
C ARG A 74 -15.46 -6.98 24.82
N LEU A 75 -14.17 -7.30 24.74
CA LEU A 75 -13.58 -8.45 25.43
C LEU A 75 -13.60 -8.31 26.95
N LEU A 76 -13.50 -7.09 27.49
CA LEU A 76 -13.58 -6.84 28.94
C LEU A 76 -15.01 -6.92 29.49
N GLN A 77 -16.02 -6.89 28.63
CA GLN A 77 -17.42 -6.95 29.03
C GLN A 77 -17.96 -8.39 29.15
N GLY A 78 -17.23 -9.40 28.65
CA GLY A 78 -17.64 -10.80 28.64
C GLY A 78 -18.54 -11.13 27.45
#